data_AF-A0A849N210-F1
#
_entry.id   AF-A0A849N210-F1
#
_cell.length_a   1.000
_cell.length_b   1.000
_cell.length_c   1.000
_cell.angle_alpha   90.00
_cell.angle_beta   90.00
_cell.angle_gamma   90.00
#
_symmetry.space_group_name_H-M   'P 1'
#
loop_
_entity.id
_entity.type
_entity.pdbx_description
1 polymer ?
#
loop_
_entity_poly.entity_id
_entity_poly.type
_entity_poly.pdbx_seq_one_letter_code
_entity_poly.pdbx_strand_id
1 'polypeptide(L)' 'MRRLAILGALTLLAGCGLNDALDRMDREADQKRCDGFGFQRGTEAYANCLMQQAAQREAESQQALDRAALERAARKR' A
#
# COMPACT_ATOMS: atom_id res chain seq x y z
N MET A 1 36.25 -1.94 -7.79
CA MET A 1 35.39 -0.73 -7.81
C MET A 1 34.30 -0.77 -8.89
N ARG A 2 34.60 -1.12 -10.16
CA ARG A 2 33.59 -1.20 -11.24
C ARG A 2 32.44 -2.20 -10.98
N ARG A 3 32.73 -3.34 -10.33
CA ARG A 3 31.70 -4.34 -9.94
C ARG A 3 30.76 -3.84 -8.84
N LEU A 4 31.29 -3.06 -7.88
CA LEU A 4 30.49 -2.44 -6.82
C LEU A 4 29.56 -1.34 -7.38
N ALA A 5 30.03 -0.58 -8.38
CA ALA A 5 29.21 0.40 -9.08
C ALA A 5 28.05 -0.24 -9.87
N ILE A 6 28.28 -1.40 -10.50
CA ILE A 6 27.24 -2.13 -11.23
C ILE A 6 26.17 -2.70 -10.28
N LEU A 7 26.58 -3.25 -9.13
CA LEU A 7 25.62 -3.75 -8.12
C LEU A 7 24.81 -2.62 -7.47
N GLY A 8 25.40 -1.45 -7.22
CA GLY A 8 24.68 -0.29 -6.70
C GLY A 8 23.67 0.31 -7.70
N ALA A 9 23.94 0.22 -9.00
CA ALA A 9 23.00 0.69 -10.02
C ALA A 9 21.76 -0.22 -10.15
N LEU A 10 21.91 -1.52 -9.97
CA LEU A 10 20.80 -2.49 -10.06
C LEU A 10 19.79 -2.36 -8.91
N THR A 11 20.21 -1.97 -7.71
CA THR A 11 19.30 -1.77 -6.57
C THR A 11 18.47 -0.49 -6.72
N LEU A 12 19.01 0.55 -7.36
CA LEU A 12 18.29 1.79 -7.64
C LEU A 12 17.14 1.59 -8.65
N LEU A 13 17.27 0.67 -9.62
CA LEU A 13 16.19 0.38 -10.57
C LEU A 13 15.06 -0.48 -9.98
N ALA A 14 15.33 -1.30 -8.97
CA ALA A 14 14.30 -2.15 -8.35
C ALA A 14 13.27 -1.36 -7.52
N GLY A 15 13.63 -0.15 -7.06
CA GLY A 15 12.74 0.70 -6.26
C GLY A 15 11.62 1.39 -7.05
N CYS A 16 11.82 1.65 -8.35
CA CYS A 16 10.88 2.47 -9.12
C CYS A 16 9.65 1.70 -9.66
N GLY A 17 9.65 0.36 -9.66
CA GLY A 17 8.52 -0.45 -10.18
C GLY A 17 7.72 -1.17 -9.10
N LEU A 18 8.29 -1.35 -7.91
CA LEU A 18 7.67 -2.12 -6.83
C LEU A 18 6.47 -1.38 -6.21
N ASN A 19 6.57 -0.05 -6.12
CA ASN A 19 5.50 0.80 -5.56
C ASN A 19 4.27 0.82 -6.49
N ASP A 20 4.48 0.91 -7.80
CA ASP A 20 3.41 0.84 -8.80
C ASP A 20 2.67 -0.51 -8.81
N ALA A 21 3.42 -1.61 -8.64
CA ALA A 21 2.82 -2.94 -8.58
C ALA A 21 1.93 -3.09 -7.34
N LEU A 22 2.38 -2.57 -6.20
CA LEU A 22 1.63 -2.62 -4.95
C LEU A 22 0.36 -1.76 -4.99
N ASP A 23 0.47 -0.53 -5.52
CA ASP A 23 -0.66 0.39 -5.67
C ASP A 23 -1.75 -0.19 -6.59
N ARG A 24 -1.37 -0.89 -7.66
CA ARG A 24 -2.34 -1.57 -8.54
C ARG A 24 -3.12 -2.65 -7.81
N MET A 25 -2.44 -3.48 -7.01
CA MET A 25 -3.11 -4.55 -6.25
C MET A 25 -4.12 -4.00 -5.25
N ASP A 26 -3.74 -2.93 -4.55
CA ASP A 26 -4.63 -2.25 -3.60
C ASP A 26 -5.86 -1.67 -4.29
N ARG A 27 -5.67 -0.99 -5.43
CA ARG A 27 -6.77 -0.44 -6.23
C ARG A 27 -7.71 -1.52 -6.74
N GLU A 28 -7.19 -2.66 -7.19
CA GLU A 28 -8.03 -3.79 -7.62
C GLU A 28 -8.85 -4.35 -6.46
N ALA A 29 -8.30 -4.43 -5.26
CA ALA A 29 -9.00 -4.89 -4.07
C ALA A 29 -10.13 -3.92 -3.67
N ASP A 30 -9.86 -2.62 -3.67
CA ASP A 30 -10.86 -1.59 -3.40
C ASP A 30 -11.99 -1.61 -4.44
N GLN A 31 -11.64 -1.73 -5.73
CA GLN A 31 -12.61 -1.84 -6.82
C GLN A 31 -13.53 -3.03 -6.64
N LYS A 32 -12.99 -4.23 -6.34
CA LYS A 32 -13.79 -5.43 -6.06
C LYS A 32 -14.75 -5.23 -4.89
N ARG A 33 -14.33 -4.47 -3.87
CA ARG A 33 -15.17 -4.17 -2.71
C ARG A 33 -16.30 -3.22 -3.06
N CYS A 34 -16.01 -2.13 -3.76
CA CYS A 34 -17.00 -1.16 -4.21
C CYS A 34 -17.99 -1.77 -5.24
N ASP A 35 -17.51 -2.65 -6.11
CA ASP A 35 -18.37 -3.43 -7.00
C ASP A 35 -19.31 -4.37 -6.21
N GLY A 36 -18.80 -5.03 -5.17
CA GLY A 36 -19.58 -5.91 -4.29
C GLY A 36 -20.66 -5.17 -3.50
N PHE A 37 -20.48 -3.89 -3.21
CA PHE A 37 -21.52 -3.03 -2.64
C PHE A 37 -22.54 -2.53 -3.66
N GLY A 38 -22.31 -2.75 -4.96
CA GLY A 38 -23.22 -2.34 -6.03
C GLY A 38 -23.06 -0.89 -6.50
N PHE A 39 -21.95 -0.22 -6.16
CA PHE A 39 -21.68 1.11 -6.69
C PHE A 39 -21.40 1.05 -8.20
N GLN A 40 -22.01 1.96 -8.96
CA GLN A 40 -21.79 2.04 -10.40
C GLN A 40 -20.47 2.74 -10.73
N ARG A 41 -19.59 2.07 -11.47
CA ARG A 41 -18.32 2.63 -11.94
C ARG A 41 -18.52 3.94 -12.71
N GLY A 42 -17.62 4.89 -12.51
CA GLY A 42 -17.67 6.22 -13.15
C GLY A 42 -18.62 7.21 -12.48
N THR A 43 -19.27 6.84 -11.37
CA THR A 43 -20.08 7.76 -10.56
C THR A 43 -19.27 8.36 -9.41
N GLU A 44 -19.74 9.49 -8.90
CA GLU A 44 -19.19 10.12 -7.70
C GLU A 44 -19.29 9.17 -6.49
N ALA A 45 -20.38 8.41 -6.36
CA ALA A 45 -20.54 7.44 -5.29
C ALA A 45 -19.45 6.35 -5.33
N TYR A 46 -19.06 5.90 -6.52
CA TYR A 46 -17.96 4.94 -6.69
C TYR A 46 -16.61 5.56 -6.34
N ALA A 47 -16.36 6.81 -6.74
CA ALA A 47 -15.14 7.53 -6.36
C ALA A 47 -15.04 7.70 -4.84
N ASN A 48 -16.13 8.06 -4.18
CA ASN A 48 -16.21 8.19 -2.73
C ASN A 48 -15.98 6.84 -2.03
N CYS A 49 -16.55 5.75 -2.56
CA CYS A 49 -16.28 4.41 -2.03
C CYS A 49 -14.78 4.08 -2.11
N LEU A 50 -14.14 4.28 -3.26
CA LEU A 50 -12.70 4.02 -3.41
C LEU A 50 -11.86 4.87 -2.45
N MET A 51 -12.16 6.17 -2.31
CA MET A 51 -11.47 7.04 -1.37
C MET A 51 -11.63 6.57 0.08
N GLN A 52 -12.82 6.15 0.46
CA GLN A 52 -13.10 5.63 1.80
C GLN A 52 -12.33 4.33 2.06
N GLN A 53 -12.27 3.43 1.08
CA GLN A 53 -11.52 2.18 1.18
C GLN A 53 -10.01 2.45 1.33
N ALA A 54 -9.46 3.38 0.54
CA ALA A 54 -8.06 3.78 0.66
C ALA A 54 -7.73 4.34 2.06
N ALA A 55 -8.55 5.25 2.57
CA ALA A 55 -8.36 5.83 3.90
C ALA A 55 -8.43 4.77 5.02
N GLN A 56 -9.33 3.78 4.88
CA GLN A 56 -9.43 2.68 5.84
C GLN A 56 -8.17 1.81 5.84
N ARG A 57 -7.65 1.44 4.67
CA ARG A 57 -6.42 0.64 4.59
C ARG A 57 -5.23 1.37 5.20
N GLU A 58 -5.09 2.67 4.94
CA GLU A 58 -4.03 3.48 5.53
C GLU A 58 -4.12 3.48 7.06
N ALA A 59 -5.33 3.67 7.61
CA ALA A 59 -5.56 3.61 9.05
C ALA A 59 -5.20 2.24 9.65
N GLU A 60 -5.61 1.14 9.01
CA GLU A 60 -5.27 -0.22 9.44
C GLU A 60 -3.76 -0.47 9.40
N SER A 61 -3.08 0.04 8.35
CA SER A 61 -1.63 -0.09 8.21
C SER A 61 -0.89 0.64 9.35
N GLN A 62 -1.33 1.85 9.69
CA GLN A 62 -0.76 2.64 10.79
C GLN A 62 -0.97 1.94 12.12
N GLN A 63 -2.19 1.46 12.39
CA GLN A 63 -2.48 0.70 13.61
C GLN A 63 -1.65 -0.58 13.74
N ALA A 64 -1.34 -1.26 12.63
CA ALA A 64 -0.46 -2.42 12.64
C ALA A 64 0.99 -2.04 12.99
N LEU A 65 1.49 -0.94 12.43
CA LEU A 65 2.82 -0.41 12.73
C LEU A 65 2.95 0.04 14.19
N ASP A 66 1.94 0.72 14.71
CA ASP A 66 1.89 1.18 16.11
C ASP A 66 1.93 0.00 17.07
N ARG A 67 1.09 -1.03 16.81
CA ARG A 67 1.13 -2.28 17.59
C ARG A 67 2.51 -2.92 17.58
N ALA A 68 3.13 -3.04 16.40
CA ALA A 68 4.48 -3.58 16.28
C ALA A 68 5.53 -2.73 17.03
N ALA A 69 5.38 -1.41 17.06
CA ALA A 69 6.27 -0.50 17.79
C ALA A 69 6.14 -0.70 19.31
N LEU A 70 4.92 -0.79 19.82
CA LEU A 70 4.64 -1.05 21.25
C LEU A 70 5.23 -2.39 21.70
N GLU A 71 5.04 -3.46 20.91
CA GLU A 71 5.63 -4.77 21.22
C GLU A 71 7.16 -4.76 21.23
N ARG A 72 7.78 -4.00 20.32
CA ARG A 72 9.25 -3.83 20.30
C ARG A 72 9.74 -3.05 21.51
N ALA A 73 8.99 -2.05 21.96
CA ALA A 73 9.32 -1.29 23.17
C ALA A 73 9.18 -2.15 24.43
N ALA A 74 8.14 -2.98 24.50
CA ALA A 74 7.95 -3.93 25.59
C ALA A 74 9.07 -4.98 25.66
N ARG A 75 9.51 -5.52 24.51
CA ARG A 75 10.63 -6.50 24.44
C ARG A 75 12.00 -5.94 24.86
N LYS A 76 12.17 -4.61 24.87
CA LYS A 76 13.43 -3.96 25.26
C LYS A 76 13.49 -3.58 26.75
N ARG A 77 12.41 -3.82 27.51
CA ARG A 77 12.36 -3.64 28.96
C ARG A 77 12.61 -4.96 29.65
#